data_AF-A0A0L9U9B2-F1
#
_entry.id   AF-A0A0L9U9B2-F1
#
_cell.length_a   1.000
_cell.length_b   1.000
_cell.length_c   1.000
_cell.angle_alpha   90.00
_cell.angle_beta   90.00
_cell.angle_gamma   90.00
#
_symmetry.space_group_name_H-M   'P 1'
#
loop_
_entity.id
_entity.type
_entity.pdbx_description
1 polymer ?
#
loop_
_entity_poly.entity_id
_entity_poly.type
_entity_poly.pdbx_seq_one_letter_code
_entity_poly.pdbx_strand_id
1 'polypeptide(L)'
;MARQADAFIALPGGYGTLEELLEVITWAQLGIHSKPVGLLNVDGFYNSLLSFIDKAVDEGFISPKARRIIVSAPTAKELMVELEEHVPEQDEFASKLVWEERLNFVTESEVTM
;
A
#
# COMPACT_ATOMS: atom_id res chain seq x y z
N MET A 1 -14.31 0.87 -6.55
CA MET A 1 -14.07 -0.49 -6.04
C MET A 1 -13.73 -0.49 -4.55
N ALA A 2 -12.73 0.27 -4.12
CA ALA A 2 -12.19 0.19 -2.76
C ALA A 2 -13.14 0.38 -1.57
N ARG A 3 -14.23 1.15 -1.68
CA ARG A 3 -15.13 1.39 -0.53
C ARG A 3 -15.93 0.17 -0.08
N GLN A 4 -16.22 -0.76 -1.00
CA GLN A 4 -17.11 -1.92 -0.75
C GLN A 4 -16.35 -3.24 -0.61
N ALA A 5 -15.03 -3.23 -0.81
CA ALA A 5 -14.20 -4.43 -0.69
C ALA A 5 -13.59 -4.51 0.72
N ASP A 6 -13.39 -5.71 1.26
CA ASP A 6 -12.63 -5.91 2.49
C ASP A 6 -11.17 -6.32 2.23
N ALA A 7 -10.89 -6.79 1.02
CA ALA A 7 -9.57 -7.15 0.51
C ALA A 7 -9.49 -6.91 -0.99
N PHE A 8 -8.26 -6.84 -1.53
CA PHE A 8 -8.02 -6.80 -2.97
C PHE A 8 -7.25 -8.03 -3.39
N ILE A 9 -7.63 -8.66 -4.51
CA ILE A 9 -6.91 -9.80 -5.07
C ILE A 9 -6.68 -9.55 -6.55
N ALA A 10 -5.42 -9.62 -6.98
CA ALA A 10 -5.08 -9.63 -8.40
C ALA A 10 -4.83 -11.07 -8.87
N LEU A 11 -5.57 -11.46 -9.91
CA LEU A 11 -5.32 -12.66 -10.71
C LEU A 11 -4.40 -12.32 -11.88
N PRO A 12 -3.71 -13.31 -12.50
CA PRO A 12 -2.91 -13.08 -13.70
C PRO A 12 -3.66 -12.25 -14.74
N GLY A 13 -3.04 -11.14 -15.15
CA GLY A 13 -3.67 -10.12 -15.96
C GLY A 13 -2.66 -9.23 -16.66
N GLY A 14 -3.15 -8.36 -17.54
CA GLY A 14 -2.34 -7.42 -18.31
C GLY A 14 -2.16 -6.07 -17.61
N TYR A 15 -1.97 -5.02 -18.42
CA TYR A 15 -1.72 -3.67 -17.93
C TYR A 15 -2.84 -3.12 -17.04
N GLY A 16 -4.12 -3.37 -17.36
CA GLY A 16 -5.24 -2.90 -16.54
C GLY A 16 -5.16 -3.44 -15.10
N THR A 17 -4.92 -4.75 -14.95
CA THR A 17 -4.77 -5.38 -13.64
C THR A 17 -3.56 -4.87 -12.87
N LEU A 18 -2.43 -4.64 -13.56
CA LEU A 18 -1.22 -4.10 -12.94
C LEU A 18 -1.41 -2.66 -12.46
N GLU A 19 -2.11 -1.84 -13.24
CA GLU A 19 -2.40 -0.46 -12.88
C GLU A 19 -3.30 -0.38 -11.64
N GLU A 20 -4.42 -1.12 -11.64
CA GLU A 20 -5.31 -1.20 -10.48
C GLU A 20 -4.61 -1.76 -9.23
N LEU A 21 -3.74 -2.76 -9.39
CA LEU A 21 -2.95 -3.35 -8.30
C LEU A 21 -2.00 -2.32 -7.68
N LEU A 22 -1.23 -1.59 -8.51
CA LEU A 22 -0.28 -0.60 -8.03
C LEU A 22 -0.98 0.59 -7.37
N GLU A 23 -2.17 0.97 -7.85
CA GLU A 23 -3.00 2.01 -7.22
C GLU A 23 -3.38 1.61 -5.78
N VAL A 24 -3.92 0.40 -5.57
CA VAL A 24 -4.33 -0.03 -4.23
C VAL A 24 -3.15 -0.26 -3.29
N ILE A 25 -2.00 -0.73 -3.80
CA ILE A 25 -0.76 -0.81 -3.00
C ILE A 25 -0.34 0.60 -2.55
N THR A 26 -0.40 1.58 -3.45
CA THR A 26 -0.03 2.97 -3.14
C THR A 26 -0.97 3.57 -2.10
N TRP A 27 -2.28 3.31 -2.18
CA TRP A 27 -3.24 3.76 -1.17
C TRP A 27 -3.02 3.11 0.19
N ALA A 28 -2.68 1.82 0.24
CA ALA A 28 -2.27 1.16 1.48
C ALA A 28 -1.00 1.81 2.06
N GLN A 29 0.00 2.07 1.22
CA GLN A 29 1.24 2.73 1.63
C GLN A 29 1.00 4.14 2.19
N LEU A 30 0.08 4.90 1.60
CA LEU A 30 -0.32 6.24 2.05
C LEU A 30 -1.25 6.21 3.29
N GLY A 31 -1.64 5.03 3.78
CA GLY A 31 -2.55 4.89 4.92
C GLY A 31 -4.01 5.22 4.61
N ILE A 32 -4.40 5.32 3.33
CA ILE A 32 -5.78 5.60 2.90
C ILE A 32 -6.70 4.41 3.22
N HIS A 33 -6.16 3.19 3.24
CA HIS A 33 -6.83 2.01 3.76
C HIS A 33 -5.83 1.05 4.39
N SER A 34 -6.35 0.09 5.15
CA SER A 34 -5.59 -0.99 5.79
C SER A 34 -6.03 -2.38 5.32
N LYS A 35 -6.71 -2.45 4.18
CA LYS A 35 -7.23 -3.69 3.58
C LYS A 35 -6.08 -4.51 2.97
N PRO A 36 -6.05 -5.84 3.16
CA PRO A 36 -4.97 -6.67 2.64
C PRO A 36 -5.02 -6.74 1.10
N VAL A 37 -3.84 -6.85 0.48
CA VAL A 37 -3.67 -6.93 -0.97
C VAL A 37 -2.97 -8.24 -1.33
N GLY A 38 -3.69 -9.11 -2.04
CA GLY A 38 -3.24 -10.45 -2.41
C GLY A 38 -2.91 -10.60 -3.89
N LEU A 39 -1.86 -11.37 -4.18
CA LEU A 39 -1.54 -11.87 -5.52
C LEU A 39 -1.79 -13.38 -5.59
N LEU A 40 -2.70 -13.80 -6.47
CA LEU A 40 -2.84 -15.21 -6.80
C LEU A 40 -1.77 -15.61 -7.82
N ASN A 41 -0.65 -16.12 -7.33
CA ASN A 41 0.56 -16.38 -8.11
C ASN A 41 0.54 -17.74 -8.82
N VAL A 42 -0.42 -17.92 -9.72
CA VAL A 42 -0.58 -19.17 -10.50
C VAL A 42 0.66 -19.40 -11.38
N ASP A 43 1.24 -20.59 -11.31
CA ASP A 43 2.43 -21.00 -12.07
C ASP A 43 3.62 -20.02 -12.02
N GLY A 44 3.70 -19.20 -10.95
CA GLY A 44 4.76 -18.21 -10.78
C GLY A 44 4.61 -16.97 -11.67
N PHE A 45 3.42 -16.68 -12.20
CA PHE A 45 3.15 -15.51 -13.06
C PHE A 45 3.70 -14.18 -12.49
N TYR A 46 3.58 -13.96 -11.18
CA TYR A 46 4.02 -12.75 -10.49
C TYR A 46 5.47 -12.80 -9.97
N ASN A 47 6.24 -13.87 -10.21
CA ASN A 47 7.61 -13.99 -9.67
C ASN A 47 8.52 -12.83 -10.08
N SER A 48 8.43 -12.41 -11.35
CA SER A 48 9.22 -11.28 -11.85
C SER A 48 8.80 -9.94 -11.24
N LEU A 49 7.50 -9.75 -11.00
CA LEU A 49 6.98 -8.55 -10.33
C LEU A 49 7.46 -8.52 -8.87
N LEU A 50 7.33 -9.63 -8.14
CA LEU A 50 7.78 -9.73 -6.75
C LEU A 50 9.30 -9.48 -6.65
N SER A 51 10.08 -10.07 -7.54
CA SER A 51 11.54 -9.83 -7.61
C SER A 51 11.88 -8.36 -7.90
N PHE A 52 11.10 -7.70 -8.77
CA PHE A 52 11.27 -6.27 -9.03
C PHE A 52 10.99 -5.41 -7.79
N ILE A 53 9.92 -5.73 -7.06
CA ILE A 53 9.57 -5.03 -5.82
C ILE A 53 10.64 -5.28 -4.75
N ASP A 54 11.13 -6.52 -4.60
CA ASP A 54 12.23 -6.84 -3.68
C ASP A 54 13.49 -6.02 -4.02
N LYS A 55 13.82 -5.90 -5.31
CA LYS A 55 14.93 -5.06 -5.75
C LYS A 55 14.71 -3.58 -5.41
N ALA A 56 13.49 -3.06 -5.56
CA ALA A 56 13.16 -1.69 -5.18
C ALA A 56 13.25 -1.47 -3.65
N VAL A 57 13.04 -2.51 -2.84
CA VAL A 57 13.32 -2.47 -1.39
C VAL A 57 14.81 -2.39 -1.12
N ASP A 58 15.60 -3.25 -1.77
CA ASP A 58 17.07 -3.26 -1.62
C ASP A 58 17.71 -1.91 -1.99
N GLU A 59 17.19 -1.26 -3.03
CA GLU A 59 17.63 0.05 -3.50
C GLU A 59 17.03 1.22 -2.69
N GLY A 60 16.17 0.94 -1.70
CA GLY A 60 15.62 1.94 -0.79
C GLY A 60 14.46 2.78 -1.35
N PHE A 61 13.88 2.41 -2.50
CA PHE A 61 12.70 3.07 -3.06
C PHE A 61 11.39 2.63 -2.37
N ILE A 62 11.35 1.41 -1.84
CA ILE A 62 10.22 0.86 -1.09
C ILE A 62 10.70 0.49 0.31
N SER A 63 9.97 0.90 1.35
CA SER A 63 10.33 0.51 2.72
C SER A 63 10.06 -0.99 2.95
N PRO A 64 10.83 -1.68 3.82
CA PRO A 64 10.52 -3.07 4.17
C PRO A 64 9.10 -3.28 4.71
N LYS A 65 8.51 -2.25 5.34
CA LYS A 65 7.11 -2.24 5.79
C LYS A 65 6.15 -2.22 4.60
N ALA A 66 6.35 -1.28 3.66
CA ALA A 66 5.54 -1.18 2.44
C ALA A 66 5.61 -2.47 1.60
N ARG A 67 6.74 -3.16 1.59
CA ARG A 67 6.87 -4.47 0.93
C ARG A 67 5.90 -5.54 1.46
N ARG A 68 5.57 -5.47 2.74
CA ARG A 68 4.67 -6.43 3.41
C ARG A 68 3.20 -6.15 3.14
N ILE A 69 2.84 -5.06 2.47
CA ILE A 69 1.45 -4.79 2.02
C ILE A 69 0.94 -5.92 1.12
N ILE A 70 1.83 -6.51 0.31
CA ILE A 70 1.49 -7.55 -0.65
C ILE A 70 1.71 -8.93 -0.03
N VAL A 71 0.65 -9.74 0.01
CA VAL A 71 0.74 -11.19 0.25
C VAL A 71 0.58 -11.94 -1.07
N SER A 72 1.22 -13.09 -1.22
CA SER A 72 1.12 -13.88 -2.44
C SER A 72 1.10 -15.37 -2.14
N ALA A 73 0.24 -16.12 -2.82
CA ALA A 73 0.19 -17.57 -2.70
C ALA A 73 -0.18 -18.21 -4.05
N PRO A 74 0.23 -19.46 -4.32
CA PRO A 74 -0.02 -20.13 -5.59
C PRO A 74 -1.48 -20.63 -5.75
N THR A 75 -2.21 -20.80 -4.64
CA THR A 75 -3.59 -21.28 -4.66
C THR A 75 -4.53 -20.31 -3.96
N ALA A 76 -5.80 -20.28 -4.38
CA ALA A 76 -6.80 -19.41 -3.77
C ALA A 76 -7.00 -19.75 -2.28
N LYS A 77 -6.94 -21.03 -1.91
CA LYS A 77 -7.09 -21.46 -0.52
C LYS A 77 -5.97 -20.92 0.36
N GLU A 78 -4.73 -21.05 -0.06
CA GLU A 78 -3.58 -20.51 0.67
C GLU A 78 -3.65 -18.99 0.74
N LEU A 79 -4.00 -18.33 -0.37
CA LEU A 79 -4.12 -16.88 -0.39
C LEU A 79 -5.17 -16.36 0.59
N MET A 80 -6.32 -17.05 0.70
CA MET A 80 -7.37 -16.66 1.65
C MET A 80 -6.89 -16.76 3.10
N VAL A 81 -6.13 -17.81 3.46
CA VAL A 81 -5.55 -17.94 4.81
C VAL A 81 -4.60 -16.79 5.10
N GLU A 82 -3.68 -16.49 4.18
CA GLU A 82 -2.72 -15.38 4.33
C GLU A 82 -3.43 -14.02 4.44
N LEU A 83 -4.52 -13.79 3.71
CA LEU A 83 -5.30 -12.56 3.77
C LEU A 83 -6.05 -12.41 5.10
N GLU A 84 -6.57 -13.51 5.67
CA GLU A 84 -7.28 -13.51 6.95
C GLU A 84 -6.33 -13.28 8.13
N GLU A 85 -5.10 -13.79 8.06
CA GLU A 85 -4.07 -13.62 9.08
C GLU A 85 -3.28 -12.29 8.94
N HIS A 86 -3.48 -11.57 7.84
CA HIS A 86 -2.74 -10.35 7.54
C HIS A 86 -3.04 -9.22 8.54
N VAL A 87 -1.99 -8.75 9.21
CA VAL A 87 -2.06 -7.55 10.06
C VAL A 87 -1.33 -6.40 9.36
N PRO A 88 -2.03 -5.31 8.99
CA PRO A 88 -1.43 -4.20 8.28
C PRO A 88 -0.43 -3.46 9.18
N GLU A 89 0.81 -3.33 8.71
CA GLU A 89 1.84 -2.53 9.37
C GLU A 89 1.88 -1.13 8.75
N GLN A 90 1.54 -0.11 9.54
CA GLN A 90 1.64 1.27 9.07
C GLN A 90 3.09 1.79 9.11
N ASP A 91 3.46 2.48 8.04
CA ASP A 91 4.71 3.22 7.97
C ASP A 91 4.54 4.60 8.60
N GLU A 92 5.34 4.91 9.63
CA GLU A 92 5.31 6.21 10.33
C GLU A 92 5.69 7.38 9.41
N PHE A 93 6.35 7.10 8.28
CA PHE A 93 6.66 8.12 7.27
C PHE A 93 5.40 8.64 6.54
N ALA A 94 4.43 7.77 6.26
CA ALA A 94 3.18 8.19 5.61
C ALA A 94 2.34 9.06 6.56
N SER A 95 2.41 8.81 7.86
CA SER A 95 1.71 9.59 8.90
C SER A 95 2.16 11.06 8.98
N LYS A 96 3.30 11.41 8.36
CA LYS A 96 3.84 12.77 8.34
C LYS A 96 3.44 13.59 7.11
N LEU A 97 2.76 12.99 6.13
CA LEU A 97 2.18 13.71 4.99
C LEU A 97 0.81 14.31 5.37
N VAL A 98 0.79 15.08 6.47
CA VAL A 98 -0.33 15.97 6.79
C VAL A 98 -0.07 17.27 6.02
N TRP A 99 -0.86 17.51 4.97
CA TRP A 99 -0.92 18.79 4.26
C TRP A 99 -1.61 19.86 5.14
N GLU A 100 -1.04 20.19 6.29
CA GLU A 100 -1.39 21.43 6.99
C GLU A 100 -0.35 22.48 6.60
N GLU A 101 -0.74 23.34 5.66
CA GLU A 101 -0.10 24.64 5.47
C GLU A 101 -0.11 25.37 6.81
N ARG A 102 1.06 25.43 7.48
CA ARG A 102 1.28 26.33 8.61
C ARG A 102 1.28 27.77 8.10
N LEU A 103 0.10 28.31 7.82
CA LEU A 103 -0.13 29.75 7.76
C LEU A 103 -0.23 30.27 9.20
N ASN A 104 0.93 30.46 9.82
CA ASN A 104 1.05 31.30 11.00
C ASN A 104 0.84 32.76 10.54
N PHE A 105 -0.41 33.20 10.46
CA PHE A 105 -0.70 34.62 10.54
C PHE A 105 -0.44 35.07 11.97
N VAL A 106 0.68 35.76 12.15
CA VAL A 106 0.96 36.54 13.36
C VAL A 106 -0.14 37.59 13.47
N THR A 107 -1.01 37.47 14.47
CA THR A 107 -1.92 38.55 14.83
C THR A 107 -1.13 39.58 15.62
N GLU A 108 -0.55 40.58 14.94
CA GLU A 108 -0.20 41.85 15.58
C GLU A 108 -1.51 42.54 16.00
N SER A 109 -1.89 42.39 17.25
CA SER A 109 -2.88 43.25 17.90
C SER A 109 -2.60 43.37 19.38
N GLU A 110 -1.40 43.88 19.71
CA GLU A 110 -1.15 44.60 20.97
C GLU A 110 -0.34 45.87 20.67
N VAL A 111 -1.00 46.87 20.08
CA VAL A 111 -0.65 48.27 20.28
C VAL A 111 -1.94 49.06 20.46
N THR A 112 -2.43 49.14 21.70
CA THR A 112 -3.22 50.30 22.16
C THR A 112 -3.11 50.46 23.68
N MET A 113 -2.15 51.26 24.12
CA MET A 113 -2.26 52.45 25.01
C MET A 113 -0.93 52.75 25.69
#